data_AF-A0A6G1BJQ2-F1
#
_entry.id   AF-A0A6G1BJQ2-F1
#
_cell.length_a   1.000
_cell.length_b   1.000
_cell.length_c   1.000
_cell.angle_alpha   90.00
_cell.angle_beta   90.00
_cell.angle_gamma   90.00
#
_symmetry.space_group_name_H-M   'P 1'
#
loop_
_entity.id
_entity.type
_entity.pdbx_description
1 polymer ?
#
loop_
_entity_poly.entity_id
_entity_poly.type
_entity_poly.pdbx_seq_one_letter_code
_entity_poly.pdbx_strand_id
1 'polypeptide(L)' 'MIIPVRCFTCGKVIGNKWDLYLDLLQADYTEGDALDALGLVRYCCRRMLMTHVDLIEKLLNYNTLEKTETAG' A
#
# COMPACT_ATOMS: atom_id res chain seq x y z
N MET A 1 -7.05 2.46 -0.30
CA MET A 1 -7.37 1.45 0.72
C MET A 1 -6.05 0.81 1.10
N ILE A 2 -5.99 0.05 2.19
CA ILE A 2 -4.75 -0.61 2.62
C ILE A 2 -4.26 -1.60 1.55
N ILE A 3 -2.95 -1.77 1.42
CA ILE A 3 -2.30 -2.71 0.50
C ILE A 3 -2.80 -4.15 0.74
N PRO A 4 -3.00 -4.98 -0.32
CA PRO A 4 -3.39 -6.37 -0.13
C PRO A 4 -2.33 -7.16 0.64
N VAL A 5 -2.78 -8.00 1.58
CA VAL A 5 -1.91 -8.87 2.40
C VAL A 5 -1.07 -9.81 1.53
N ARG A 6 -1.64 -10.33 0.43
CA ARG A 6 -0.99 -11.25 -0.52
C ARG A 6 -1.15 -10.78 -1.96
N CYS A 7 -0.19 -11.14 -2.81
CA CYS A 7 -0.29 -10.95 -4.26
C CYS A 7 -1.48 -11.72 -4.83
N PHE A 8 -2.35 -11.03 -5.58
CA PHE A 8 -3.55 -11.63 -6.17
C PHE A 8 -3.29 -12.78 -7.15
N THR A 9 -2.09 -12.88 -7.72
CA THR A 9 -1.76 -13.92 -8.70
C THR A 9 -1.05 -15.11 -8.09
N CYS A 10 -0.01 -14.88 -7.28
CA CYS A 10 0.85 -15.96 -6.80
C CYS A 10 0.77 -16.21 -5.29
N GLY A 11 -0.03 -15.44 -4.56
CA GLY A 11 -0.26 -15.65 -3.12
C GLY A 11 0.93 -15.30 -2.20
N LYS A 12 2.05 -14.81 -2.74
CA LYS A 12 3.19 -14.33 -1.94
C LYS A 12 2.72 -13.25 -0.97
N VAL A 13 3.20 -13.26 0.27
CA VAL A 13 2.92 -12.21 1.26
C VAL A 13 3.58 -10.90 0.81
N ILE A 14 2.80 -9.83 0.78
CA ILE A 14 3.17 -8.51 0.25
C ILE A 14 2.84 -7.37 1.23
N GLY A 15 1.78 -7.49 2.02
CA GLY A 15 1.32 -6.38 2.85
C GLY A 15 2.34 -5.86 3.87
N ASN A 16 3.30 -6.69 4.27
CA ASN A 16 4.38 -6.32 5.19
C ASN A 16 5.53 -5.53 4.54
N LYS A 17 5.43 -5.19 3.25
CA LYS A 17 6.52 -4.55 2.49
C LYS A 17 6.21 -3.12 2.03
N TRP A 18 5.00 -2.64 2.29
CA TRP A 18 4.56 -1.33 1.80
C TRP A 18 5.34 -0.18 2.45
N ASP A 19 5.44 -0.17 3.77
CA ASP A 19 6.13 0.91 4.49
C ASP A 19 7.61 0.97 4.09
N LEU A 20 8.29 -0.18 4.03
CA LEU A 20 9.67 -0.28 3.56
C LEU A 20 9.85 0.18 2.10
N TYR A 21 8.85 -0.02 1.24
CA TYR A 21 8.88 0.49 -0.13
C TYR A 21 8.83 2.01 -0.16
N LEU A 22 7.97 2.62 0.67
CA LEU A 22 7.90 4.08 0.80
C LEU A 22 9.19 4.65 1.37
N ASP A 23 9.78 4.02 2.40
CA ASP A 23 11.06 4.42 2.99
C ASP A 23 12.19 4.42 1.94
N LEU A 24 12.23 3.40 1.06
CA LEU A 24 13.21 3.32 -0.02
C LEU A 24 13.02 4.44 -1.06
N LEU A 25 11.78 4.73 -1.44
CA LEU A 25 11.48 5.83 -2.36
C LEU A 25 11.84 7.20 -1.76
N GLN A 26 11.62 7.39 -0.46
CA GLN A 26 12.04 8.59 0.26
C GLN A 26 13.57 8.73 0.34
N ALA A 27 14.30 7.61 0.29
CA ALA A 27 15.75 7.56 0.21
C ALA A 27 16.29 7.68 -1.23
N ASP A 28 15.50 8.20 -2.17
CA ASP A 28 15.84 8.42 -3.59
C ASP A 28 16.17 7.15 -4.39
N TYR A 29 15.69 5.97 -3.95
CA TYR A 29 15.76 4.76 -4.79
C TYR A 29 14.77 4.87 -5.96
N THR A 30 15.14 4.30 -7.11
CA THR A 30 14.17 4.10 -8.19
C THR A 30 13.14 3.05 -7.78
N GLU A 31 11.93 3.12 -8.35
CA GLU A 31 10.88 2.11 -8.08
C GLU A 31 11.38 0.69 -8.38
N GLY A 32 12.16 0.52 -9.45
CA GLY A 32 12.77 -0.75 -9.83
C GLY A 32 13.69 -1.27 -8.74
N ASP A 33 14.67 -0.46 -8.34
CA ASP A 33 15.68 -0.82 -7.34
C ASP A 33 15.06 -1.09 -5.96
N ALA A 34 14.04 -0.32 -5.58
CA ALA A 34 13.32 -0.53 -4.33
C ALA A 34 12.60 -1.90 -4.32
N LEU A 35 11.95 -2.28 -5.43
CA LEU A 35 11.29 -3.58 -5.56
C LEU A 35 12.28 -4.75 -5.57
N ASP A 36 13.46 -4.54 -6.15
CA ASP A 36 14.57 -5.50 -6.13
C ASP A 36 15.14 -5.68 -4.72
N ALA A 37 15.38 -4.59 -3.99
CA ALA A 37 15.81 -4.62 -2.59
C ALA A 37 14.81 -5.36 -1.68
N LEU A 38 13.51 -5.25 -1.98
CA LEU A 38 12.45 -5.98 -1.29
C LEU A 38 12.31 -7.45 -1.73
N GLY A 39 13.14 -7.95 -2.65
CA GLY A 39 13.12 -9.33 -3.13
C GLY A 39 11.85 -9.69 -3.92
N LEU A 40 11.29 -8.73 -4.66
CA LEU A 40 10.11 -8.93 -5.51
C LEU A 40 10.50 -9.18 -6.97
N VAL A 41 10.97 -10.39 -7.26
CA VAL A 41 11.43 -10.74 -8.62
C VAL A 41 10.29 -10.90 -9.64
N ARG A 42 9.12 -11.42 -9.23
CA ARG A 42 8.01 -11.70 -10.16
C ARG A 42 7.20 -10.43 -10.43
N TYR A 43 6.94 -10.14 -11.70
CA TYR A 43 6.15 -8.97 -12.14
C TYR A 43 4.78 -8.88 -11.44
N CYS A 44 4.13 -10.04 -11.20
CA CYS A 44 2.82 -10.09 -10.56
C CYS A 44 2.84 -9.61 -9.10
N CYS A 45 3.98 -9.73 -8.40
CA CYS A 45 4.19 -9.16 -7.08
C CYS A 45 4.53 -7.67 -7.16
N ARG A 46 5.40 -7.29 -8.11
CA ARG A 46 5.83 -5.88 -8.29
C ARG A 46 4.65 -4.95 -8.51
N ARG A 47 3.72 -5.34 -9.39
CA ARG A 47 2.52 -4.53 -9.65
C ARG A 47 1.67 -4.27 -8.41
N MET A 48 1.73 -5.11 -7.38
CA MET A 48 0.93 -4.91 -6.16
C MET A 48 1.41 -3.73 -5.32
N LEU A 49 2.69 -3.35 -5.43
CA LEU A 49 3.24 -2.16 -4.77
C LEU A 49 3.25 -0.98 -5.74
N MET A 50 3.77 -1.19 -6.95
CA MET A 50 3.95 -0.12 -7.94
C MET A 50 2.65 0.60 -8.30
N THR A 51 1.52 -0.10 -8.35
CA THR A 51 0.22 0.51 -8.68
C THR A 51 -0.70 0.68 -7.47
N HIS A 52 -0.18 0.55 -6.25
CA HIS A 52 -0.99 0.71 -5.05
C HIS A 52 -1.27 2.19 -4.77
N VAL A 53 -2.52 2.51 -4.44
CA VAL A 53 -2.92 3.86 -4.03
C VAL A 53 -3.56 3.78 -2.65
N ASP A 54 -2.87 4.35 -1.66
CA ASP A 54 -3.35 4.31 -0.29
C ASP A 54 -4.40 5.39 0.00
N LEU A 55 -5.65 5.08 -0.36
CA LEU A 55 -6.79 5.94 -0.01
C LEU A 55 -7.19 5.91 1.48
N ILE A 56 -6.64 5.02 2.33
CA ILE A 56 -7.13 4.90 3.71
C ILE A 56 -6.90 6.19 4.51
N GLU A 57 -5.75 6.83 4.32
CA GLU A 57 -5.39 8.08 5.00
C GLU A 57 -6.41 9.18 4.76
N LYS A 58 -6.94 9.26 3.53
CA LYS A 58 -7.97 10.24 3.18
C LYS A 58 -9.32 9.91 3.78
N LEU A 59 -9.67 8.63 3.84
CA LEU A 59 -10.94 8.16 4.38
C LEU A 59 -11.01 8.27 5.91
N LEU A 60 -9.87 8.12 6.61
CA LEU A 60 -9.78 8.25 8.06
C LEU A 60 -10.14 9.64 8.58
N ASN A 61 -10.12 10.66 7.71
CA ASN A 61 -10.55 12.02 8.06
C ASN A 61 -12.07 12.16 8.20
N TYR A 62 -12.87 11.16 7.81
CA TYR A 62 -14.33 11.21 7.91
C TYR A 62 -14.83 10.38 9.09
N ASN A 63 -15.48 11.02 10.07
CA ASN A 63 -16.17 10.34 11.15
C ASN A 63 -17.63 10.07 10.79
N THR A 64 -18.06 8.81 10.82
CA THR A 64 -19.46 8.45 10.54
C THR A 64 -20.41 8.83 11.67
N LEU A 65 -19.91 8.97 12.90
CA LEU A 65 -20.73 9.25 14.10
C LEU A 65 -21.10 10.73 14.26
N GLU A 66 -20.37 11.65 13.61
CA GLU A 66 -20.64 13.09 13.68
C GLU A 66 -21.99 13.46 13.02
N LYS A 67 -22.44 12.68 12.03
CA LYS A 67 -23.74 12.89 11.36
C LYS A 67 -24.95 12.49 12.21
N THR A 68 -24.79 11.61 13.20
CA THR A 68 -25.91 11.16 14.04
C THR A 68 -26.30 12.14 15.14
N GLU A 69 -25.39 13.04 15.55
CA GLU A 69 -25.66 14.01 16.61
C GLU A 69 -26.39 15.28 16.12
N THR A 70 -26.37 15.53 14.81
CA THR A 70 -27.00 16.72 14.17
C THR A 70 -28.38 16.45 13.57
N ALA A 71 -28.84 15.19 13.61
CA ALA A 71 -30.15 14.77 13.08
C ALA A 71 -31.23 14.62 14.17
N GLY A 72 -31.02 15.18 15.36
CA GLY A 72 -31.96 15.21 16.49
C GLY A 72 -32.50 16.61 16.76
#